data_AF-A0A2M3YWQ3-F1
#
_entry.id   AF-A0A2M3YWQ3-F1
#
_cell.length_a   1.000
_cell.length_b   1.000
_cell.length_c   1.000
_cell.angle_alpha   90.00
_cell.angle_beta   90.00
_cell.angle_gamma   90.00
#
_symmetry.space_group_name_H-M   'P 1'
#
loop_
_entity.id
_entity.type
_entity.pdbx_description
1 polymer ?
#
loop_
_entity_poly.entity_id
_entity_poly.type
_entity_poly.pdbx_seq_one_letter_code
_entity_poly.pdbx_strand_id
1 'polypeptide(L)'
;MSMIANVCTSVIVLLTIGTFNTAVTNAKRLDGASPVDTLRHHYLQQEKLALTIVHQIDHVTNQVDEDVTRQRSIVLRELFNIYLRFVNDELPPEAALGDGRYFTVLERFAEWHQLEQNLLTINHMYRAVYSFLTEAAPRYAELDAFDAEARPEELADNDLRLQSIDLAETVLYDRRHPIAQQLDQIYTIMVRQALYYRVQMVAKSTICTFGLSAQQVLYLLYEAIAMTELKGYLMMQFAYMVLRAQGKGNFTVESSARRNELQTRLTRTHELLQRAMEQTSRDYWRCDPERQAHRENETYLQFTRLLQGYIENEVDMNTENTCRETCAHYQYGHRQEQCYKELYCTRQPKCAGRIYDCEYVDSDMWICPSAPQSQRRYEYIEYENGMVRGRKGYCARGATKVDSWWRWIFWHCSYCFCVCDDNGPRSDRFVSLREAVSDIAQNKV
;
A
#
# COMPACT_ATOMS: atom_id res chain seq x y z
N MET A 1 -64.91 23.48 57.82
CA MET A 1 -64.85 23.08 56.40
C MET A 1 -63.42 23.25 55.93
N SER A 2 -62.65 22.17 55.88
CA SER A 2 -61.26 22.17 55.43
C SER A 2 -61.12 21.08 54.37
N MET A 3 -60.73 21.49 53.16
CA MET A 3 -60.47 20.61 52.03
C MET A 3 -59.15 19.87 52.26
N ILE A 4 -59.21 18.54 52.15
CA ILE A 4 -58.03 17.67 52.08
C ILE A 4 -57.67 17.57 50.60
N ALA A 5 -56.55 18.18 50.21
CA ALA A 5 -55.93 17.97 48.91
C ALA A 5 -54.98 16.77 49.01
N ASN A 6 -55.31 15.69 48.30
CA ASN A 6 -54.39 14.57 48.06
C ASN A 6 -53.29 15.02 47.11
N VAL A 7 -52.06 15.09 47.61
CA VAL A 7 -50.85 15.28 46.80
C VAL A 7 -50.39 13.90 46.31
N CYS A 8 -50.57 13.64 45.03
CA CYS A 8 -49.96 12.51 44.33
C CYS A 8 -48.47 12.83 44.14
N THR A 9 -47.59 12.03 44.75
CA THR A 9 -46.14 12.19 44.67
C THR A 9 -45.61 11.40 43.48
N SER A 10 -45.45 12.05 42.33
CA SER A 10 -44.65 11.52 41.22
C SER A 10 -43.18 11.63 41.58
N VAL A 11 -42.55 10.51 41.89
CA VAL A 11 -41.09 10.42 42.07
C VAL A 11 -40.44 10.46 40.70
N ILE A 12 -40.18 11.66 40.20
CA ILE A 12 -39.25 11.87 39.08
C ILE A 12 -37.85 11.78 39.68
N VAL A 13 -37.18 10.64 39.47
CA VAL A 13 -35.73 10.53 39.69
C VAL A 13 -35.04 11.26 38.54
N LEU A 14 -34.90 12.59 38.68
CA LEU A 14 -33.95 13.37 37.90
C LEU A 14 -32.54 12.97 38.35
N LEU A 15 -31.97 11.95 37.71
CA LEU A 15 -30.53 11.76 37.73
C LEU A 15 -29.94 12.91 36.90
N THR A 16 -29.36 13.87 37.61
CA THR A 16 -28.41 14.81 37.04
C THR A 16 -27.28 14.01 36.40
N ILE A 17 -27.34 13.86 35.07
CA ILE A 17 -26.18 13.44 34.30
C ILE A 17 -25.20 14.59 34.43
N GLY A 18 -24.30 14.45 35.40
CA GLY A 18 -23.18 15.35 35.57
C GLY A 18 -22.47 15.46 34.23
N THR A 19 -22.19 16.69 33.81
CA THR A 19 -21.23 17.01 32.77
C THR A 19 -19.87 16.49 33.21
N PHE A 20 -19.63 15.20 33.00
CA PHE A 20 -18.31 14.63 33.18
C PHE A 20 -17.48 15.11 32.01
N ASN A 21 -16.62 16.09 32.32
CA ASN A 21 -15.45 16.46 31.53
C ASN A 21 -14.90 15.21 30.86
N THR A 22 -14.95 15.18 29.53
CA THR A 22 -14.14 14.24 28.76
C THR A 22 -12.70 14.68 28.88
N ALA A 23 -12.08 14.27 29.98
CA ALA A 23 -10.66 13.97 29.95
C ALA A 23 -10.50 12.94 28.83
N VAL A 24 -9.92 13.39 27.72
CA VAL A 24 -9.29 12.54 26.72
C VAL A 24 -8.28 11.71 27.49
N THR A 25 -8.72 10.54 27.95
CA THR A 25 -7.81 9.54 28.50
C THR A 25 -7.07 9.04 27.28
N ASN A 26 -5.82 9.47 27.12
CA ASN A 26 -4.88 8.78 26.24
C ASN A 26 -4.90 7.31 26.66
N ALA A 27 -5.64 6.50 25.91
CA ALA A 27 -5.79 5.09 26.19
C ALA A 27 -4.38 4.51 26.19
N LYS A 28 -3.97 3.97 27.35
CA LYS A 28 -2.72 3.22 27.46
C LYS A 28 -2.80 2.11 26.43
N ARG A 29 -1.97 2.19 25.38
CA ARG A 29 -1.89 1.16 24.34
C ARG A 29 -1.68 -0.17 25.05
N LEU A 30 -2.63 -1.11 24.87
CA LEU A 30 -2.47 -2.47 25.38
C LEU A 30 -1.18 -3.02 24.77
N ASP A 31 -0.24 -3.52 25.59
CA ASP A 31 1.07 -3.95 25.09
C ASP A 31 0.90 -5.01 24.00
N GLY A 32 1.45 -4.73 22.81
CA GLY A 32 1.35 -5.60 21.63
C GLY A 32 0.05 -5.50 20.82
N ALA A 33 -0.92 -4.67 21.23
CA ALA A 33 -2.17 -4.48 20.49
C ALA A 33 -2.01 -3.55 19.27
N SER A 34 -2.66 -3.92 18.16
CA SER A 34 -2.77 -3.02 17.01
C SER A 34 -3.69 -1.83 17.33
N PRO A 35 -3.62 -0.73 16.56
CA PRO A 35 -4.54 0.40 16.70
C PRO A 35 -6.01 -0.02 16.62
N VAL A 36 -6.36 -0.89 15.67
CA VAL A 36 -7.73 -1.42 15.53
C VAL A 36 -8.16 -2.27 16.72
N ASP A 37 -7.25 -3.00 17.36
CA ASP A 37 -7.56 -3.76 18.57
C ASP A 37 -7.92 -2.85 19.75
N THR A 38 -7.19 -1.74 19.85
CA THR A 38 -7.40 -0.72 20.89
C THR A 38 -8.74 -0.03 20.67
N LEU A 39 -9.02 0.39 19.43
CA LEU A 39 -10.28 0.98 19.03
C LEU A 39 -11.47 0.06 19.32
N ARG A 40 -11.36 -1.21 18.95
CA ARG A 40 -12.39 -2.22 19.23
C ARG A 40 -12.63 -2.40 20.73
N HIS A 41 -11.58 -2.41 21.54
CA HIS A 41 -11.74 -2.49 22.99
C HIS A 41 -12.51 -1.29 23.54
N HIS A 42 -12.20 -0.09 23.05
CA HIS A 42 -12.93 1.12 23.40
C HIS A 42 -14.40 1.04 22.98
N TYR A 43 -14.69 0.58 21.75
CA TYR A 43 -16.06 0.37 21.30
C TYR A 43 -16.84 -0.59 22.21
N LEU A 44 -16.26 -1.74 22.58
CA LEU A 44 -16.93 -2.71 23.46
C LEU A 44 -17.23 -2.15 24.86
N GLN A 45 -16.47 -1.15 25.33
CA GLN A 45 -16.78 -0.43 26.57
C GLN A 45 -17.97 0.52 26.35
N GLN A 46 -17.96 1.30 25.27
CA GLN A 46 -19.07 2.18 24.89
C GLN A 46 -20.38 1.42 24.67
N GLU A 47 -20.31 0.25 24.02
CA GLU A 47 -21.44 -0.64 23.77
C GLU A 47 -22.13 -1.07 25.09
N LYS A 48 -21.35 -1.37 26.14
CA LYS A 48 -21.89 -1.72 27.46
C LYS A 48 -22.64 -0.56 28.11
N LEU A 49 -22.14 0.66 27.94
CA LEU A 49 -22.81 1.88 28.43
C LEU A 49 -24.14 2.10 27.69
N ALA A 50 -24.12 2.01 26.36
CA ALA A 50 -25.32 2.13 25.52
C ALA A 50 -26.38 1.09 25.88
N LEU A 51 -25.98 -0.17 26.10
CA LEU A 51 -26.91 -1.23 26.55
C LEU A 51 -27.57 -0.89 27.90
N THR A 52 -26.80 -0.34 28.84
CA THR A 52 -27.33 0.04 30.16
C THR A 52 -28.45 1.09 30.03
N ILE A 53 -28.29 2.03 29.10
CA ILE A 53 -29.32 3.05 28.80
C ILE A 53 -30.55 2.42 28.18
N VAL A 54 -30.37 1.56 27.17
CA VAL A 54 -31.51 0.89 26.50
C VAL A 54 -32.31 0.01 27.46
N HIS A 55 -31.65 -0.64 28.42
CA HIS A 55 -32.30 -1.43 29.46
C HIS A 55 -33.17 -0.61 30.42
N GLN A 56 -33.00 0.71 30.49
CA GLN A 56 -33.85 1.56 31.33
C GLN A 56 -35.32 1.55 30.90
N ILE A 57 -35.61 1.17 29.64
CA ILE A 57 -36.98 1.01 29.13
C ILE A 57 -37.73 -0.09 29.91
N ASP A 58 -37.02 -1.13 30.36
CA ASP A 58 -37.63 -2.26 31.08
C ASP A 58 -38.10 -1.88 32.50
N HIS A 59 -37.69 -0.73 33.03
CA HIS A 59 -38.07 -0.27 34.37
C HIS A 59 -39.42 0.47 34.43
N VAL A 60 -40.07 0.69 33.27
CA VAL A 60 -41.28 1.52 33.15
C VAL A 60 -42.57 0.67 33.02
N THR A 61 -42.50 -0.64 33.27
CA THR A 61 -43.58 -1.63 32.99
C THR A 61 -44.93 -1.40 33.70
N ASN A 62 -45.06 -0.38 34.56
CA ASN A 62 -46.28 -0.07 35.33
C ASN A 62 -46.77 1.40 35.14
N GLN A 63 -46.39 2.09 34.07
CA GLN A 63 -46.77 3.51 33.82
C GLN A 63 -47.73 3.68 32.63
N VAL A 64 -48.29 4.89 32.47
CA VAL A 64 -49.21 5.28 31.39
C VAL A 64 -48.47 5.26 30.04
N ASP A 65 -49.15 4.94 28.93
CA ASP A 65 -48.53 4.83 27.58
C ASP A 65 -47.74 6.09 27.15
N GLU A 66 -48.14 7.27 27.63
CA GLU A 66 -47.43 8.54 27.41
C GLU A 66 -46.04 8.55 28.08
N ASP A 67 -45.92 8.01 29.30
CA ASP A 67 -44.65 7.93 30.04
C ASP A 67 -43.66 6.97 29.36
N VAL A 68 -44.17 5.84 28.83
CA VAL A 68 -43.37 4.86 28.06
C VAL A 68 -42.83 5.49 26.78
N THR A 69 -43.67 6.27 26.09
CA THR A 69 -43.28 6.93 24.83
C THR A 69 -42.21 7.98 25.07
N ARG A 70 -42.36 8.79 26.14
CA ARG A 70 -41.37 9.78 26.57
C ARG A 70 -40.03 9.12 26.93
N GLN A 71 -40.04 8.05 27.71
CA GLN A 71 -38.81 7.35 28.09
C GLN A 71 -38.07 6.79 26.88
N ARG A 72 -38.80 6.25 25.90
CA ARG A 72 -38.20 5.76 24.65
C ARG A 72 -37.54 6.87 23.84
N SER A 73 -38.14 8.06 23.81
CA SER A 73 -37.54 9.24 23.13
C SER A 73 -36.23 9.67 23.79
N ILE A 74 -36.19 9.73 25.13
CA ILE A 74 -34.97 10.02 25.90
C ILE A 74 -33.86 8.99 25.58
N VAL A 75 -34.21 7.70 25.62
CA VAL A 75 -33.27 6.61 25.32
C VAL A 75 -32.72 6.71 23.91
N LEU A 76 -33.56 7.01 22.91
CA LEU A 76 -33.14 7.20 21.53
C LEU A 76 -32.17 8.37 21.40
N ARG A 77 -32.47 9.53 21.99
CA ARG A 77 -31.57 10.69 21.97
C ARG A 77 -30.19 10.34 22.52
N GLU A 78 -30.13 9.74 23.70
CA GLU A 78 -28.84 9.37 24.33
C GLU A 78 -28.09 8.32 23.48
N LEU A 79 -28.80 7.34 22.93
CA LEU A 79 -28.23 6.32 22.06
C LEU A 79 -27.58 6.94 20.81
N PHE A 80 -28.29 7.82 20.11
CA PHE A 80 -27.78 8.51 18.92
C PHE A 80 -26.58 9.39 19.25
N ASN A 81 -26.61 10.11 20.38
CA ASN A 81 -25.49 10.94 20.82
C ASN A 81 -24.23 10.12 21.12
N ILE A 82 -24.37 8.99 21.82
CA ILE A 82 -23.24 8.10 22.13
C ILE A 82 -22.59 7.56 20.85
N TYR A 83 -23.41 7.07 19.92
CA TYR A 83 -22.91 6.50 18.68
C TYR A 83 -22.31 7.57 17.76
N LEU A 84 -22.98 8.72 17.59
CA LEU A 84 -22.46 9.84 16.81
C LEU A 84 -21.09 10.31 17.33
N ARG A 85 -20.96 10.47 18.65
CA ARG A 85 -19.71 10.86 19.28
C ARG A 85 -18.60 9.86 18.98
N PHE A 86 -18.86 8.56 19.16
CA PHE A 86 -17.87 7.53 18.89
C PHE A 86 -17.43 7.52 17.42
N VAL A 87 -18.37 7.58 16.48
CA VAL A 87 -18.01 7.55 15.04
C VAL A 87 -17.30 8.82 14.58
N ASN A 88 -17.57 9.98 15.20
CA ASN A 88 -16.85 11.22 14.89
C ASN A 88 -15.43 11.23 15.44
N ASP A 89 -15.28 10.83 16.71
CA ASP A 89 -14.02 10.97 17.44
C ASP A 89 -13.03 9.83 17.10
N GLU A 90 -13.54 8.63 16.87
CA GLU A 90 -12.71 7.40 16.86
C GLU A 90 -12.81 6.60 15.55
N LEU A 91 -13.91 6.74 14.79
CA LEU A 91 -14.14 5.94 13.58
C LEU A 91 -14.78 6.72 12.42
N PRO A 92 -14.19 7.84 11.97
CA PRO A 92 -14.76 8.61 10.87
C PRO A 92 -14.85 7.77 9.57
N PRO A 93 -15.76 8.12 8.64
CA PRO A 93 -15.93 7.37 7.40
C PRO A 93 -14.65 7.38 6.53
N GLU A 94 -13.80 8.41 6.64
CA GLU A 94 -12.48 8.48 6.01
C GLU A 94 -11.36 7.78 6.80
N ALA A 95 -11.57 7.44 8.08
CA ALA A 95 -10.65 6.55 8.82
C ALA A 95 -10.72 5.10 8.29
N ALA A 96 -11.61 4.82 7.34
CA ALA A 96 -11.69 3.55 6.64
C ALA A 96 -10.47 3.36 5.74
N LEU A 97 -9.58 2.47 6.18
CA LEU A 97 -8.30 2.16 5.57
C LEU A 97 -7.33 3.32 5.73
N GLY A 98 -6.18 3.06 6.36
CA GLY A 98 -5.11 4.04 6.40
C GLY A 98 -4.95 4.69 5.03
N ASP A 99 -4.65 5.99 5.03
CA ASP A 99 -4.11 6.80 3.92
C ASP A 99 -4.21 6.11 2.55
N GLY A 100 -5.08 6.54 1.62
CA GLY A 100 -5.44 5.81 0.38
C GLY A 100 -4.32 5.08 -0.39
N ARG A 101 -3.05 5.45 -0.17
CA ARG A 101 -1.84 4.63 -0.39
C ARG A 101 -1.88 3.18 0.12
N TYR A 102 -2.53 2.85 1.23
CA TYR A 102 -2.56 1.46 1.74
C TYR A 102 -3.53 0.58 0.94
N PHE A 103 -4.63 1.17 0.44
CA PHE A 103 -5.56 0.46 -0.44
C PHE A 103 -4.93 0.15 -1.80
N THR A 104 -4.13 1.07 -2.35
CA THR A 104 -3.43 0.85 -3.62
C THR A 104 -2.39 -0.27 -3.55
N VAL A 105 -1.83 -0.53 -2.36
CA VAL A 105 -0.99 -1.72 -2.13
C VAL A 105 -1.83 -2.98 -2.26
N LEU A 106 -2.96 -3.05 -1.55
CA LEU A 106 -3.79 -4.24 -1.48
C LEU A 106 -4.49 -4.55 -2.82
N GLU A 107 -4.88 -3.55 -3.60
CA GLU A 107 -5.45 -3.70 -4.95
C GLU A 107 -4.58 -4.48 -5.93
N ARG A 108 -3.26 -4.58 -5.70
CA ARG A 108 -2.37 -5.38 -6.55
C ARG A 108 -2.46 -6.88 -6.29
N PHE A 109 -3.10 -7.30 -5.21
CA PHE A 109 -3.23 -8.70 -4.86
C PHE A 109 -4.57 -9.25 -5.35
N ALA A 110 -4.56 -10.30 -6.17
CA ALA A 110 -5.78 -10.97 -6.61
C ALA A 110 -6.59 -11.55 -5.42
N GLU A 111 -5.89 -11.88 -4.34
CA GLU A 111 -6.45 -12.26 -3.05
C GLU A 111 -7.32 -11.16 -2.44
N TRP A 112 -6.91 -9.90 -2.56
CA TRP A 112 -7.68 -8.76 -2.05
C TRP A 112 -9.01 -8.61 -2.79
N HIS A 113 -9.01 -8.80 -4.11
CA HIS A 113 -10.22 -8.68 -4.93
C HIS A 113 -11.35 -9.64 -4.51
N GLN A 114 -11.01 -10.76 -3.84
CA GLN A 114 -12.01 -11.67 -3.27
C GLN A 114 -12.77 -11.06 -2.09
N LEU A 115 -12.11 -10.18 -1.32
CA LEU A 115 -12.71 -9.49 -0.19
C LEU A 115 -13.35 -8.16 -0.57
N GLU A 116 -12.80 -7.51 -1.60
CA GLU A 116 -13.08 -6.12 -1.95
C GLU A 116 -14.57 -5.80 -2.00
N GLN A 117 -15.38 -6.61 -2.70
CA GLN A 117 -16.83 -6.39 -2.80
C GLN A 117 -17.51 -6.39 -1.43
N ASN A 118 -17.17 -7.34 -0.56
CA ASN A 118 -17.76 -7.44 0.79
C ASN A 118 -17.34 -6.24 1.65
N LEU A 119 -16.07 -5.86 1.57
CA LEU A 119 -15.52 -4.74 2.32
C LEU A 119 -16.14 -3.41 1.88
N LEU A 120 -16.27 -3.19 0.57
CA LEU A 120 -16.89 -1.99 0.01
C LEU A 120 -18.36 -1.91 0.41
N THR A 121 -19.12 -3.00 0.30
CA THR A 121 -20.52 -3.05 0.72
C THR A 121 -20.70 -2.60 2.17
N ILE A 122 -19.92 -3.15 3.11
CA ILE A 122 -20.00 -2.77 4.52
C ILE A 122 -19.59 -1.31 4.72
N ASN A 123 -18.54 -0.84 4.05
CA ASN A 123 -18.09 0.56 4.16
C ASN A 123 -19.08 1.55 3.55
N HIS A 124 -19.77 1.20 2.46
CA HIS A 124 -20.84 2.01 1.89
C HIS A 124 -22.03 2.12 2.85
N MET A 125 -22.46 0.99 3.43
CA MET A 125 -23.52 1.02 4.44
C MET A 125 -23.11 1.82 5.67
N TYR A 126 -21.84 1.71 6.09
CA TYR A 126 -21.30 2.50 7.20
C TYR A 126 -21.34 4.00 6.92
N ARG A 127 -21.01 4.43 5.71
CA ARG A 127 -21.14 5.84 5.30
C ARG A 127 -22.59 6.31 5.37
N ALA A 128 -23.54 5.48 4.92
CA ALA A 128 -24.96 5.80 5.01
C ALA A 128 -25.42 5.94 6.48
N VAL A 129 -25.04 5.00 7.35
CA VAL A 129 -25.33 5.08 8.79
C VAL A 129 -24.68 6.30 9.44
N TYR A 130 -23.43 6.61 9.10
CA TYR A 130 -22.75 7.80 9.58
C TYR A 130 -23.48 9.08 9.18
N SER A 131 -23.80 9.23 7.89
CA SER A 131 -24.56 10.39 7.39
C SER A 131 -25.92 10.52 8.09
N PHE A 132 -26.62 9.40 8.28
CA PHE A 132 -27.86 9.40 9.03
C PHE A 132 -27.67 9.82 10.48
N LEU A 133 -26.68 9.28 11.19
CA LEU A 133 -26.39 9.67 12.58
C LEU A 133 -26.10 11.18 12.70
N THR A 134 -25.33 11.74 11.76
CA THR A 134 -25.02 13.17 11.75
C THR A 134 -26.24 14.06 11.55
N GLU A 135 -27.24 13.60 10.79
CA GLU A 135 -28.49 14.34 10.54
C GLU A 135 -29.53 14.11 11.66
N ALA A 136 -29.65 12.87 12.13
CA ALA A 136 -30.70 12.46 13.05
C ALA A 136 -30.43 12.85 14.51
N ALA A 137 -29.16 12.81 14.97
CA ALA A 137 -28.86 13.08 16.38
C ALA A 137 -29.26 14.50 16.83
N PRO A 138 -28.99 15.59 16.07
CA PRO A 138 -29.48 16.92 16.41
C PRO A 138 -31.01 17.00 16.48
N ARG A 139 -31.71 16.35 15.55
CA ARG A 139 -33.19 16.31 15.52
C ARG A 139 -33.76 15.60 16.75
N TYR A 140 -33.15 14.50 17.18
CA TYR A 140 -33.49 13.83 18.43
C TYR A 140 -33.20 14.67 19.68
N ALA A 141 -32.22 15.57 19.64
CA ALA A 141 -31.95 16.50 20.74
C ALA A 141 -33.00 17.61 20.85
N GLU A 142 -33.52 18.09 19.71
CA GLU A 142 -34.56 19.14 19.65
C GLU A 142 -35.93 18.64 20.10
N LEU A 143 -36.28 17.38 19.80
CA LEU A 143 -37.56 16.75 20.15
C LEU A 143 -37.85 16.71 21.67
N ASP A 144 -36.80 16.75 22.50
CA ASP A 144 -36.91 16.64 23.96
C ASP A 144 -36.84 18.03 24.66
N ALA A 145 -36.62 19.11 23.91
CA ALA A 145 -36.39 20.46 24.44
C ALA A 145 -37.67 21.30 24.64
N PHE A 146 -38.82 20.87 24.14
CA PHE A 146 -40.08 21.63 24.21
C PHE A 146 -41.08 21.01 25.19
N ASP A 147 -41.25 21.67 26.34
CA ASP A 147 -42.40 21.49 27.23
C ASP A 147 -43.67 22.07 26.58
N ALA A 148 -44.70 21.24 26.46
CA ALA A 148 -46.12 21.59 26.55
C ALA A 148 -46.65 22.75 25.67
N GLU A 149 -46.90 22.51 24.37
CA GLU A 149 -48.13 22.97 23.72
C GLU A 149 -48.33 22.25 22.37
N ALA A 150 -49.42 21.49 22.26
CA ALA A 150 -49.76 20.72 21.08
C ALA A 150 -50.00 21.62 19.86
N ARG A 151 -49.17 21.46 18.81
CA ARG A 151 -49.44 21.87 17.42
C ARG A 151 -48.45 21.12 16.46
N PRO A 152 -48.64 21.15 15.14
CA PRO A 152 -48.66 19.99 14.23
C PRO A 152 -47.30 19.36 13.85
N GLU A 153 -46.47 18.99 14.84
CA GLU A 153 -45.16 18.35 14.66
C GLU A 153 -45.13 16.85 14.98
N GLU A 154 -46.28 16.24 15.33
CA GLU A 154 -46.41 14.77 15.48
C GLU A 154 -46.07 13.99 14.21
N LEU A 155 -46.20 14.59 13.02
CA LEU A 155 -45.82 13.95 11.76
C LEU A 155 -44.29 13.94 11.54
N ALA A 156 -43.57 14.95 11.99
CA ALA A 156 -42.12 15.05 11.80
C ALA A 156 -41.34 14.16 12.77
N ASP A 157 -41.83 14.00 14.01
CA ASP A 157 -41.32 13.01 14.98
C ASP A 157 -41.55 11.58 14.47
N ASN A 158 -42.77 11.28 14.01
CA ASN A 158 -43.07 9.96 13.45
C ASN A 158 -42.21 9.62 12.22
N ASP A 159 -41.94 10.59 11.35
CA ASP A 159 -41.07 10.38 10.19
C ASP A 159 -39.63 10.03 10.58
N LEU A 160 -39.02 10.75 11.53
CA LEU A 160 -37.66 10.43 12.00
C LEU A 160 -37.57 9.05 12.68
N ARG A 161 -38.59 8.68 13.46
CA ARG A 161 -38.67 7.36 14.08
C ARG A 161 -38.82 6.26 13.04
N LEU A 162 -39.65 6.46 12.02
CA LEU A 162 -39.81 5.53 10.90
C LEU A 162 -38.51 5.38 10.11
N GLN A 163 -37.81 6.49 9.80
CA GLN A 163 -36.51 6.46 9.14
C GLN A 163 -35.46 5.69 9.95
N SER A 164 -35.45 5.86 11.28
CA SER A 164 -34.55 5.12 12.17
C SER A 164 -34.83 3.62 12.17
N ILE A 165 -36.11 3.23 12.11
CA ILE A 165 -36.51 1.82 11.98
C ILE A 165 -36.09 1.28 10.62
N ASP A 166 -36.36 2.00 9.53
CA ASP A 166 -36.00 1.59 8.17
C ASP A 166 -34.48 1.42 8.01
N LEU A 167 -33.68 2.33 8.57
CA LEU A 167 -32.23 2.18 8.60
C LEU A 167 -31.80 0.91 9.36
N ALA A 168 -32.36 0.70 10.55
CA ALA A 168 -32.02 -0.46 11.38
C ALA A 168 -32.42 -1.78 10.72
N GLU A 169 -33.60 -1.84 10.10
CA GLU A 169 -34.05 -2.99 9.32
C GLU A 169 -33.17 -3.21 8.09
N THR A 170 -32.75 -2.15 7.40
CA THR A 170 -31.81 -2.26 6.26
C THR A 170 -30.46 -2.81 6.70
N VAL A 171 -29.89 -2.32 7.81
CA VAL A 171 -28.62 -2.83 8.36
C VAL A 171 -28.68 -4.34 8.65
N LEU A 172 -29.79 -4.80 9.24
CA LEU A 172 -29.93 -6.17 9.73
C LEU A 172 -30.45 -7.15 8.65
N TYR A 173 -31.33 -6.68 7.78
CA TYR A 173 -32.18 -7.52 6.94
C TYR A 173 -32.23 -7.07 5.47
N ASP A 174 -31.25 -6.29 4.99
CA ASP A 174 -31.15 -5.97 3.56
C ASP A 174 -31.29 -7.25 2.72
N ARG A 175 -32.14 -7.17 1.69
CA ARG A 175 -32.52 -8.35 0.89
C ARG A 175 -31.41 -8.87 0.00
N ARG A 176 -30.42 -8.04 -0.33
CA ARG A 176 -29.38 -8.36 -1.31
C ARG A 176 -28.04 -8.59 -0.63
N HIS A 177 -27.67 -7.74 0.32
CA HIS A 177 -26.35 -7.69 0.93
C HIS A 177 -26.42 -7.41 2.45
N PRO A 178 -27.05 -8.30 3.25
CA PRO A 178 -27.11 -8.11 4.69
C PRO A 178 -25.71 -8.15 5.31
N ILE A 179 -25.39 -7.20 6.19
CA ILE A 179 -24.03 -7.01 6.76
C ILE A 179 -23.50 -8.30 7.37
N ALA A 180 -24.35 -9.04 8.10
CA ALA A 180 -23.99 -10.30 8.70
C ALA A 180 -23.46 -11.33 7.70
N GLN A 181 -24.06 -11.41 6.52
CA GLN A 181 -23.63 -12.31 5.45
C GLN A 181 -22.32 -11.84 4.83
N GLN A 182 -22.15 -10.53 4.63
CA GLN A 182 -20.90 -9.97 4.12
C GLN A 182 -19.72 -10.29 5.06
N LEU A 183 -19.93 -10.17 6.38
CA LEU A 183 -18.94 -10.55 7.39
C LEU A 183 -18.65 -12.05 7.40
N ASP A 184 -19.65 -12.90 7.17
CA ASP A 184 -19.44 -14.35 7.07
C ASP A 184 -18.66 -14.74 5.81
N GLN A 185 -18.90 -14.06 4.69
CA GLN A 185 -18.13 -14.22 3.47
C GLN A 185 -16.67 -13.81 3.65
N ILE A 186 -16.42 -12.65 4.29
CA ILE A 186 -15.08 -12.20 4.66
C ILE A 186 -14.39 -13.27 5.53
N TYR A 187 -15.06 -13.73 6.59
CA TYR A 187 -14.52 -14.75 7.47
C TYR A 187 -14.21 -16.07 6.74
N THR A 188 -15.09 -16.50 5.82
CA THR A 188 -14.90 -17.69 4.99
C THR A 188 -13.65 -17.55 4.10
N ILE A 189 -13.48 -16.41 3.44
CA ILE A 189 -12.30 -16.13 2.60
C ILE A 189 -11.03 -16.12 3.46
N MET A 190 -11.09 -15.49 4.63
CA MET A 190 -9.95 -15.40 5.55
C MET A 190 -9.50 -16.74 6.08
N VAL A 191 -10.44 -17.49 6.66
CA VAL A 191 -10.14 -18.72 7.40
C VAL A 191 -10.16 -19.93 6.48
N ARG A 192 -11.27 -20.17 5.77
CA ARG A 192 -11.47 -21.41 4.99
C ARG A 192 -10.65 -21.41 3.72
N GLN A 193 -10.42 -20.25 3.11
CA GLN A 193 -9.58 -20.12 1.91
C GLN A 193 -8.15 -19.66 2.23
N ALA A 194 -7.77 -19.64 3.52
CA ALA A 194 -6.40 -19.40 3.98
C ALA A 194 -5.76 -18.13 3.37
N LEU A 195 -6.48 -17.00 3.36
CA LEU A 195 -6.06 -15.79 2.64
C LEU A 195 -4.66 -15.30 3.04
N TYR A 196 -4.34 -15.27 4.33
CA TYR A 196 -3.03 -14.81 4.81
C TYR A 196 -1.86 -15.62 4.23
N TYR A 197 -2.01 -16.94 4.12
CA TYR A 197 -0.97 -17.79 3.53
C TYR A 197 -0.82 -17.55 2.03
N ARG A 198 -1.91 -17.30 1.31
CA ARG A 198 -1.85 -16.96 -0.12
C ARG A 198 -1.14 -15.63 -0.34
N VAL A 199 -1.55 -14.60 0.40
CA VAL A 199 -0.91 -13.27 0.35
C VAL A 199 0.56 -13.33 0.73
N GLN A 200 0.93 -14.12 1.75
CA GLN A 200 2.33 -14.34 2.13
C GLN A 200 3.19 -14.85 0.96
N MET A 201 2.65 -15.74 0.12
CA MET A 201 3.39 -16.32 -1.02
C MET A 201 3.68 -15.30 -2.12
N VAL A 202 2.82 -14.29 -2.29
CA VAL A 202 2.93 -13.27 -3.35
C VAL A 202 3.50 -11.94 -2.84
N ALA A 203 3.45 -11.65 -1.54
CA ALA A 203 3.92 -10.39 -0.96
C ALA A 203 5.45 -10.20 -1.07
N LYS A 204 6.22 -11.28 -1.27
CA LYS A 204 7.66 -11.17 -1.50
C LYS A 204 8.01 -10.45 -2.81
N SER A 205 7.19 -10.59 -3.85
CA SER A 205 7.46 -9.94 -5.15
C SER A 205 7.08 -8.45 -5.17
N THR A 206 6.38 -7.95 -4.14
CA THR A 206 5.89 -6.57 -4.10
C THR A 206 6.75 -5.64 -3.26
N ILE A 207 7.86 -6.12 -2.69
CA ILE A 207 8.69 -5.34 -1.77
C ILE A 207 9.15 -4.03 -2.43
N CYS A 208 9.55 -4.08 -3.70
CA CYS A 208 10.02 -2.91 -4.42
C CYS A 208 8.93 -2.01 -5.01
N THR A 209 7.73 -2.52 -5.18
CA THR A 209 6.61 -1.70 -5.67
C THR A 209 6.14 -0.71 -4.61
N PHE A 210 6.20 -1.12 -3.32
CA PHE A 210 5.59 -0.35 -2.23
C PHE A 210 6.55 -0.01 -1.08
N GLY A 211 7.78 -0.55 -1.09
CA GLY A 211 8.73 -0.34 0.00
C GLY A 211 8.30 -1.00 1.31
N LEU A 212 7.48 -2.04 1.23
CA LEU A 212 6.93 -2.75 2.39
C LEU A 212 7.48 -4.17 2.46
N SER A 213 7.79 -4.64 3.66
CA SER A 213 8.09 -6.06 3.88
C SER A 213 6.82 -6.91 3.71
N ALA A 214 6.99 -8.20 3.41
CA ALA A 214 5.87 -9.11 3.28
C ALA A 214 5.03 -9.17 4.58
N GLN A 215 5.68 -9.04 5.74
CA GLN A 215 5.00 -9.01 7.03
C GLN A 215 4.15 -7.74 7.21
N GLN A 216 4.62 -6.59 6.73
CA GLN A 216 3.84 -5.34 6.73
C GLN A 216 2.60 -5.47 5.83
N VAL A 217 2.72 -6.11 4.66
CA VAL A 217 1.56 -6.35 3.78
C VAL A 217 0.48 -7.18 4.50
N LEU A 218 0.85 -8.24 5.22
CA LEU A 218 -0.11 -9.03 6.01
C LEU A 218 -0.77 -8.21 7.12
N TYR A 219 -0.01 -7.34 7.77
CA TYR A 219 -0.54 -6.45 8.80
C TYR A 219 -1.55 -5.44 8.25
N LEU A 220 -1.29 -4.88 7.07
CA LEU A 220 -2.24 -3.98 6.40
C LEU A 220 -3.55 -4.67 6.03
N LEU A 221 -3.44 -5.90 5.54
CA LEU A 221 -4.61 -6.73 5.24
C LEU A 221 -5.43 -6.99 6.51
N TYR A 222 -4.78 -7.30 7.64
CA TYR A 222 -5.45 -7.45 8.93
C TYR A 222 -6.18 -6.18 9.35
N GLU A 223 -5.51 -5.03 9.31
CA GLU A 223 -6.09 -3.76 9.74
C GLU A 223 -7.34 -3.41 8.93
N ALA A 224 -7.29 -3.53 7.60
CA ALA A 224 -8.42 -3.27 6.73
C ALA A 224 -9.65 -4.13 7.06
N ILE A 225 -9.41 -5.42 7.32
CA ILE A 225 -10.47 -6.40 7.60
C ILE A 225 -11.05 -6.19 8.99
N ALA A 226 -10.18 -6.05 10.01
CA ALA A 226 -10.59 -5.84 11.38
C ALA A 226 -11.38 -4.53 11.55
N MET A 227 -10.97 -3.46 10.84
CA MET A 227 -11.70 -2.19 10.83
C MET A 227 -13.10 -2.35 10.21
N THR A 228 -13.19 -3.09 9.10
CA THR A 228 -14.47 -3.33 8.44
C THR A 228 -15.38 -4.24 9.28
N GLU A 229 -14.80 -5.24 9.95
CA GLU A 229 -15.53 -6.10 10.88
C GLU A 229 -16.10 -5.31 12.07
N LEU A 230 -15.31 -4.38 12.63
CA LEU A 230 -15.77 -3.49 13.70
C LEU A 230 -16.93 -2.60 13.24
N LYS A 231 -16.86 -2.01 12.05
CA LYS A 231 -17.95 -1.20 11.48
C LYS A 231 -19.22 -2.01 11.30
N GLY A 232 -19.11 -3.19 10.71
CA GLY A 232 -20.24 -4.10 10.51
C GLY A 232 -20.90 -4.48 11.84
N TYR A 233 -20.10 -4.86 12.84
CA TYR A 233 -20.58 -5.18 14.17
C TYR A 233 -21.26 -3.98 14.84
N LEU A 234 -20.63 -2.81 14.80
CA LEU A 234 -21.15 -1.58 15.40
C LEU A 234 -22.52 -1.22 14.83
N MET A 235 -22.67 -1.25 13.50
CA MET A 235 -23.96 -0.97 12.85
C MET A 235 -25.04 -1.95 13.30
N MET A 236 -24.74 -3.26 13.37
CA MET A 236 -25.71 -4.25 13.81
C MET A 236 -26.13 -4.04 15.26
N GLN A 237 -25.19 -3.74 16.16
CA GLN A 237 -25.50 -3.48 17.57
C GLN A 237 -26.34 -2.21 17.74
N PHE A 238 -26.00 -1.15 17.01
CA PHE A 238 -26.81 0.06 16.95
C PHE A 238 -28.24 -0.24 16.49
N ALA A 239 -28.40 -0.98 15.38
CA ALA A 239 -29.70 -1.33 14.83
C ALA A 239 -30.57 -2.12 15.82
N TYR A 240 -30.02 -3.12 16.52
CA TYR A 240 -30.75 -3.84 17.56
C TYR A 240 -31.21 -2.91 18.70
N MET A 241 -30.35 -2.01 19.14
CA MET A 241 -30.68 -1.04 20.21
C MET A 241 -31.77 -0.07 19.77
N VAL A 242 -31.72 0.42 18.52
CA VAL A 242 -32.76 1.31 17.95
C VAL A 242 -34.10 0.58 17.86
N LEU A 243 -34.15 -0.61 17.26
CA LEU A 243 -35.41 -1.37 17.13
C LEU A 243 -36.01 -1.70 18.49
N ARG A 244 -35.17 -2.00 19.48
CA ARG A 244 -35.61 -2.21 20.85
C ARG A 244 -36.17 -0.93 21.47
N ALA A 245 -35.47 0.19 21.33
CA ALA A 245 -35.93 1.48 21.82
C ALA A 245 -37.24 1.96 21.16
N GLN A 246 -37.49 1.52 19.92
CA GLN A 246 -38.75 1.75 19.21
C GLN A 246 -39.85 0.73 19.53
N GLY A 247 -39.59 -0.25 20.41
CA GLY A 247 -40.57 -1.26 20.81
C GLY A 247 -40.86 -2.33 19.75
N LYS A 248 -39.97 -2.54 18.77
CA LYS A 248 -40.13 -3.53 17.69
C LYS A 248 -39.65 -4.95 18.05
N GLY A 249 -39.10 -5.14 19.25
CA GLY A 249 -38.61 -6.44 19.75
C GLY A 249 -37.56 -6.29 20.84
N ASN A 250 -37.13 -7.40 21.44
CA ASN A 250 -36.12 -7.39 22.52
C ASN A 250 -34.68 -7.49 22.00
N PHE A 251 -34.44 -8.23 20.91
CA PHE A 251 -33.15 -8.36 20.20
C PHE A 251 -31.91 -8.73 21.07
N THR A 252 -32.09 -9.11 22.33
CA THR A 252 -31.00 -9.41 23.28
C THR A 252 -30.26 -10.69 22.93
N VAL A 253 -30.99 -11.70 22.45
CA VAL A 253 -30.42 -12.98 22.02
C VAL A 253 -29.59 -12.78 20.75
N GLU A 254 -30.14 -12.06 19.78
CA GLU A 254 -29.52 -11.75 18.50
C GLU A 254 -28.26 -10.89 18.69
N SER A 255 -28.35 -9.84 19.50
CA SER A 255 -27.21 -8.99 19.89
C SER A 255 -26.09 -9.79 20.57
N SER A 256 -26.45 -10.65 21.53
CA SER A 256 -25.48 -11.52 22.23
C SER A 256 -24.84 -12.53 21.29
N ALA A 257 -25.62 -13.13 20.38
CA ALA A 257 -25.11 -14.04 19.38
C ALA A 257 -24.08 -13.36 18.46
N ARG A 258 -24.36 -12.13 17.99
CA ARG A 258 -23.41 -11.35 17.18
C ARG A 258 -22.13 -11.01 17.94
N ARG A 259 -22.21 -10.71 19.24
CA ARG A 259 -21.03 -10.47 20.08
C ARG A 259 -20.14 -11.71 20.20
N ASN A 260 -20.75 -12.87 20.45
CA ASN A 260 -20.03 -14.14 20.55
C ASN A 260 -19.39 -14.54 19.21
N GLU A 261 -20.10 -14.30 18.11
CA GLU A 261 -19.61 -14.51 16.75
C GLU A 261 -18.39 -13.63 16.46
N LEU A 262 -18.47 -12.33 16.75
CA LEU A 262 -17.35 -11.41 16.62
C LEU A 262 -16.14 -11.92 17.41
N GLN A 263 -16.29 -12.23 18.69
CA GLN A 263 -15.20 -12.74 19.52
C GLN A 263 -14.55 -14.00 18.94
N THR A 264 -15.38 -14.92 18.44
CA THR A 264 -14.90 -16.16 17.82
C THR A 264 -14.12 -15.91 16.53
N ARG A 265 -14.62 -15.02 15.66
CA ARG A 265 -13.97 -14.66 14.41
C ARG A 265 -12.61 -14.03 14.67
N LEU A 266 -12.57 -13.07 15.59
CA LEU A 266 -11.36 -12.35 15.96
C LEU A 266 -10.27 -13.25 16.53
N THR A 267 -10.61 -14.15 17.45
CA THR A 267 -9.64 -15.09 18.00
C THR A 267 -9.03 -15.95 16.89
N ARG A 268 -9.86 -16.47 15.97
CA ARG A 268 -9.39 -17.31 14.86
C ARG A 268 -8.57 -16.55 13.83
N THR A 269 -8.99 -15.35 13.43
CA THR A 269 -8.27 -14.54 12.44
C THR A 269 -6.95 -14.04 13.01
N HIS A 270 -6.91 -13.68 14.29
CA HIS A 270 -5.68 -13.29 14.99
C HIS A 270 -4.67 -14.44 15.08
N GLU A 271 -5.10 -15.64 15.47
CA GLU A 271 -4.24 -16.83 15.49
C GLU A 271 -3.65 -17.16 14.11
N LEU A 272 -4.46 -17.04 13.06
CA LEU A 272 -3.99 -17.26 11.69
C LEU A 272 -2.99 -16.21 11.24
N LEU A 273 -3.27 -14.93 11.54
CA LEU A 273 -2.35 -13.84 11.25
C LEU A 273 -1.01 -14.08 11.95
N GLN A 274 -1.02 -14.41 13.24
CA GLN A 274 0.20 -14.64 14.00
C GLN A 274 1.05 -15.76 13.37
N ARG A 275 0.45 -16.90 13.04
CA ARG A 275 1.16 -18.02 12.38
C ARG A 275 1.71 -17.62 11.02
N ALA A 276 0.94 -16.88 10.21
CA ALA A 276 1.41 -16.39 8.92
C ALA A 276 2.57 -15.41 9.10
N MET A 277 2.47 -14.48 10.04
CA MET A 277 3.50 -13.48 10.35
C MET A 277 4.80 -14.10 10.89
N GLU A 278 4.72 -15.18 11.67
CA GLU A 278 5.90 -15.93 12.16
C GLU A 278 6.70 -16.57 11.01
N GLN A 279 6.02 -16.95 9.92
CA GLN A 279 6.63 -17.58 8.74
C GLN A 279 6.99 -16.57 7.63
N THR A 280 6.62 -15.31 7.80
CA THR A 280 6.78 -14.27 6.78
C THR A 280 8.03 -13.44 7.05
N SER A 281 8.82 -13.20 6.01
CA SER A 281 10.04 -12.39 6.12
C SER A 281 9.71 -10.94 6.48
N ARG A 282 10.56 -10.38 7.35
CA ARG A 282 10.58 -8.96 7.72
C ARG A 282 11.51 -8.12 6.85
N ASP A 283 12.22 -8.77 5.92
CA ASP A 283 13.21 -8.14 5.08
C ASP A 283 12.52 -7.08 4.21
N TYR A 284 13.17 -5.94 4.11
CA TYR A 284 12.82 -4.87 3.19
C TYR A 284 14.06 -4.54 2.38
N TRP A 285 13.85 -4.13 1.13
CA TRP A 285 14.93 -3.80 0.21
C TRP A 285 14.93 -2.31 -0.06
N ARG A 286 16.12 -1.72 -0.18
CA ARG A 286 16.26 -0.43 -0.84
C ARG A 286 16.18 -0.69 -2.34
N CYS A 287 15.02 -0.39 -2.90
CA CYS A 287 14.75 -0.70 -4.30
C CYS A 287 15.29 0.37 -5.23
N ASP A 288 15.57 -0.04 -6.47
CA ASP A 288 16.10 0.85 -7.47
C ASP A 288 15.11 2.00 -7.74
N PRO A 289 15.62 3.24 -7.87
CA PRO A 289 14.78 4.38 -8.20
C PRO A 289 14.22 4.25 -9.63
N GLU A 290 13.18 5.02 -9.94
CA GLU A 290 12.64 5.05 -11.30
C GLU A 290 13.70 5.47 -12.33
N ARG A 291 13.51 5.05 -13.59
CA ARG A 291 14.50 5.21 -14.66
C ARG A 291 15.03 6.65 -14.83
N GLN A 292 14.19 7.65 -14.58
CA GLN A 292 14.53 9.07 -14.74
C GLN A 292 15.25 9.66 -13.52
N ALA A 293 15.18 8.99 -12.38
CA ALA A 293 15.77 9.42 -11.12
C ALA A 293 17.18 8.84 -10.91
N HIS A 294 17.68 7.98 -11.81
CA HIS A 294 19.04 7.48 -11.73
C HIS A 294 20.05 8.62 -11.92
N ARG A 295 20.91 8.78 -10.93
CA ARG A 295 22.04 9.72 -10.88
C ARG A 295 23.33 8.95 -10.61
N GLU A 296 24.36 9.27 -11.39
CA GLU A 296 25.72 8.71 -11.22
C GLU A 296 26.26 9.12 -9.85
N ASN A 297 26.98 8.22 -9.18
CA ASN A 297 27.51 8.36 -7.82
C ASN A 297 26.48 8.39 -6.69
N GLU A 298 25.18 8.46 -6.99
CA GLU A 298 24.12 8.35 -5.99
C GLU A 298 23.37 7.01 -6.07
N THR A 299 22.99 6.60 -7.28
CA THR A 299 22.11 5.46 -7.53
C THR A 299 22.77 4.38 -8.39
N TYR A 300 23.80 4.75 -9.14
CA TYR A 300 24.61 3.83 -9.91
C TYR A 300 26.05 4.34 -9.96
N LEU A 301 26.98 3.41 -10.18
CA LEU A 301 28.36 3.69 -10.54
C LEU A 301 28.56 3.22 -11.97
N GLN A 302 29.19 4.05 -12.80
CA GLN A 302 29.56 3.66 -14.14
C GLN A 302 30.89 2.93 -14.11
N PHE A 303 30.96 1.73 -14.71
CA PHE A 303 32.23 1.08 -15.00
C PHE A 303 32.96 1.85 -16.08
N THR A 304 34.12 2.39 -15.74
CA THR A 304 34.96 3.13 -16.68
C THR A 304 35.94 2.20 -17.37
N ARG A 305 35.96 2.29 -18.70
CA ARG A 305 36.97 1.70 -19.60
C ARG A 305 37.20 0.17 -19.51
N LEU A 306 36.36 -0.59 -18.80
CA LEU A 306 36.49 -2.04 -18.70
C LEU A 306 36.43 -2.74 -20.06
N LEU A 307 35.33 -2.53 -20.80
CA LEU A 307 35.16 -3.00 -22.18
C LEU A 307 34.88 -1.80 -23.07
N GLN A 308 35.71 -1.59 -24.09
CA GLN A 308 35.57 -0.48 -25.01
C GLN A 308 35.68 -0.93 -26.46
N GLY A 309 34.89 -0.32 -27.35
CA GLY A 309 35.13 -0.42 -28.78
C GLY A 309 36.55 0.04 -29.11
N TYR A 310 37.25 -0.74 -29.93
CA TYR A 310 38.64 -0.54 -30.29
C TYR A 310 38.83 -0.85 -31.76
N ILE A 311 39.31 0.13 -32.53
CA ILE A 311 39.58 -0.04 -33.95
C ILE A 311 41.02 -0.44 -34.11
N GLU A 312 41.31 -1.57 -34.75
CA GLU A 312 42.69 -1.99 -35.00
C GLU A 312 42.81 -2.63 -36.38
N ASN A 313 43.97 -2.47 -37.00
CA ASN A 313 44.22 -3.13 -38.27
C ASN A 313 44.71 -4.57 -38.06
N GLU A 314 44.30 -5.48 -38.93
CA GLU A 314 44.75 -6.88 -38.92
C GLU A 314 46.28 -7.00 -38.86
N VAL A 315 47.01 -6.12 -39.55
CA VAL A 315 48.48 -6.11 -39.59
C VAL A 315 49.10 -5.87 -38.21
N ASP A 316 48.38 -5.24 -37.29
CA ASP A 316 48.86 -4.85 -35.96
C ASP A 316 48.44 -5.84 -34.86
N MET A 317 47.56 -6.81 -35.18
CA MET A 317 47.02 -7.78 -34.22
C MET A 317 47.73 -9.14 -34.22
N ASN A 318 48.83 -9.28 -34.98
CA ASN A 318 49.66 -10.49 -35.02
C ASN A 318 51.15 -10.16 -35.04
N THR A 319 51.99 -11.08 -34.56
CA THR A 319 53.45 -10.88 -34.46
C THR A 319 54.19 -10.97 -35.79
N GLU A 320 53.55 -11.45 -36.85
CA GLU A 320 54.16 -11.62 -38.18
C GLU A 320 54.02 -10.36 -39.05
N ASN A 321 53.27 -9.36 -38.57
CA ASN A 321 52.92 -8.14 -39.27
C ASN A 321 52.24 -8.44 -40.60
N THR A 322 51.35 -9.42 -40.68
CA THR A 322 50.67 -9.83 -41.93
C THR A 322 49.16 -9.60 -41.86
N CYS A 323 48.48 -9.66 -43.02
CA CYS A 323 47.02 -9.59 -43.12
C CYS A 323 46.52 -10.89 -43.75
N ARG A 324 47.00 -12.02 -43.21
CA ARG A 324 46.63 -13.35 -43.69
C ARG A 324 45.23 -13.76 -43.26
N GLU A 325 44.90 -13.33 -42.05
CA GLU A 325 43.63 -13.57 -41.41
C GLU A 325 42.69 -12.41 -41.64
N THR A 326 41.40 -12.66 -41.49
CA THR A 326 40.35 -11.62 -41.54
C THR A 326 39.99 -11.14 -40.13
N CYS A 327 39.30 -10.01 -40.00
CA CYS A 327 38.77 -9.54 -38.71
C CYS A 327 38.04 -10.62 -37.90
N ALA A 328 37.30 -11.51 -38.57
CA ALA A 328 36.57 -12.60 -37.93
C ALA A 328 37.47 -13.65 -37.24
N HIS A 329 38.76 -13.72 -37.56
CA HIS A 329 39.71 -14.58 -36.87
C HIS A 329 40.01 -14.11 -35.44
N TYR A 330 39.96 -12.80 -35.19
CA TYR A 330 40.43 -12.20 -33.93
C TYR A 330 39.35 -12.17 -32.84
N GLN A 331 38.85 -13.35 -32.45
CA GLN A 331 37.74 -13.46 -31.48
C GLN A 331 38.22 -13.57 -30.02
N TYR A 332 39.39 -14.18 -29.77
CA TYR A 332 39.74 -14.65 -28.43
C TYR A 332 41.07 -14.08 -27.92
N GLY A 333 41.01 -12.89 -27.34
CA GLY A 333 42.03 -12.39 -26.42
C GLY A 333 43.38 -12.03 -27.06
N HIS A 334 43.32 -11.48 -28.28
CA HIS A 334 44.47 -11.02 -29.03
C HIS A 334 45.07 -9.75 -28.42
N ARG A 335 46.25 -9.34 -28.91
CA ARG A 335 46.89 -8.09 -28.49
C ARG A 335 47.29 -7.30 -29.72
N GLN A 336 47.32 -5.98 -29.57
CA GLN A 336 48.05 -5.16 -30.52
C GLN A 336 49.55 -5.40 -30.31
N GLU A 337 50.20 -6.06 -31.26
CA GLU A 337 51.61 -6.43 -31.16
C GLU A 337 52.53 -5.30 -31.63
N GLN A 338 52.15 -4.59 -32.69
CA GLN A 338 52.89 -3.43 -33.20
C GLN A 338 51.98 -2.29 -33.67
N CYS A 339 52.60 -1.30 -34.30
CA CYS A 339 51.92 -0.22 -34.99
C CYS A 339 52.61 0.00 -36.34
N TYR A 340 52.08 -0.62 -37.38
CA TYR A 340 52.65 -0.65 -38.71
C TYR A 340 52.69 0.76 -39.31
N LYS A 341 53.89 1.22 -39.69
CA LYS A 341 54.14 2.52 -40.33
C LYS A 341 53.52 3.71 -39.61
N GLU A 342 53.35 3.62 -38.29
CA GLU A 342 52.76 4.69 -37.49
C GLU A 342 51.38 5.15 -38.00
N LEU A 343 50.57 4.22 -38.53
CA LEU A 343 49.20 4.46 -39.01
C LEU A 343 48.24 4.83 -37.86
N TYR A 344 46.96 4.49 -37.96
CA TYR A 344 45.95 4.93 -36.99
C TYR A 344 46.25 4.52 -35.54
N CYS A 345 46.96 3.40 -35.35
CA CYS A 345 47.45 2.95 -34.05
C CYS A 345 48.27 3.98 -33.26
N THR A 346 48.86 5.00 -33.89
CA THR A 346 49.53 6.13 -33.18
C THR A 346 48.58 7.23 -32.73
N ARG A 347 47.39 7.30 -33.34
CA ARG A 347 46.37 8.33 -33.09
C ARG A 347 45.42 7.97 -31.96
N GLN A 348 45.55 6.77 -31.41
CA GLN A 348 44.77 6.27 -30.28
C GLN A 348 45.65 5.63 -29.20
N PRO A 349 45.20 5.57 -27.95
CA PRO A 349 45.90 4.81 -26.92
C PRO A 349 45.84 3.30 -27.24
N LYS A 350 47.00 2.62 -27.20
CA LYS A 350 47.09 1.17 -27.31
C LYS A 350 46.14 0.48 -26.31
N CYS A 351 45.50 -0.61 -26.74
CA CYS A 351 44.76 -1.47 -25.82
C CYS A 351 45.75 -2.14 -24.85
N ALA A 352 45.67 -1.81 -23.55
CA ALA A 352 46.64 -2.33 -22.57
C ALA A 352 46.40 -3.81 -22.21
N GLY A 353 45.18 -4.32 -22.41
CA GLY A 353 44.81 -5.70 -22.09
C GLY A 353 44.70 -6.58 -23.33
N ARG A 354 43.49 -7.09 -23.59
CA ARG A 354 43.22 -8.06 -24.66
C ARG A 354 42.08 -7.60 -25.54
N ILE A 355 42.13 -8.01 -26.80
CA ILE A 355 41.18 -7.67 -27.86
C ILE A 355 40.34 -8.91 -28.15
N TYR A 356 39.03 -8.72 -28.18
CA TYR A 356 38.02 -9.77 -28.40
C TYR A 356 37.01 -9.31 -29.45
N ASP A 357 36.22 -10.27 -29.95
CA ASP A 357 35.01 -10.04 -30.73
C ASP A 357 35.20 -9.06 -31.89
N CYS A 358 36.29 -9.22 -32.65
CA CYS A 358 36.56 -8.38 -33.80
C CYS A 358 35.60 -8.68 -34.96
N GLU A 359 35.11 -7.62 -35.59
CA GLU A 359 34.25 -7.68 -36.78
C GLU A 359 34.74 -6.72 -37.87
N TYR A 360 34.59 -7.14 -39.12
CA TYR A 360 34.74 -6.26 -40.27
C TYR A 360 33.39 -5.58 -40.53
N VAL A 361 33.39 -4.25 -40.60
CA VAL A 361 32.16 -3.46 -40.84
C VAL A 361 32.19 -2.81 -42.22
N ASP A 362 33.29 -2.12 -42.54
CA ASP A 362 33.47 -1.44 -43.82
C ASP A 362 34.96 -1.22 -44.11
N SER A 363 35.33 -0.99 -45.38
CA SER A 363 36.72 -0.74 -45.78
C SER A 363 37.22 0.62 -45.32
N ASP A 364 36.34 1.61 -45.35
CA ASP A 364 36.66 3.01 -45.05
C ASP A 364 35.78 3.52 -43.91
N MET A 365 36.40 4.25 -42.97
CA MET A 365 35.66 4.85 -41.86
C MET A 365 36.31 6.16 -41.38
N TRP A 366 35.48 7.07 -40.87
CA TRP A 366 35.87 8.32 -40.23
C TRP A 366 35.71 8.19 -38.72
N ILE A 367 36.81 8.31 -38.01
CA ILE A 367 36.87 8.11 -36.57
C ILE A 367 37.04 9.45 -35.89
N CYS A 368 36.11 9.80 -35.00
CA CYS A 368 36.25 10.97 -34.14
C CYS A 368 36.75 10.55 -32.75
N PRO A 369 38.03 10.78 -32.42
CA PRO A 369 38.57 10.41 -31.12
C PRO A 369 38.01 11.32 -30.02
N SER A 370 37.75 10.72 -28.86
CA SER A 370 37.32 11.44 -27.68
C SER A 370 38.45 12.26 -27.03
N ALA A 371 38.08 13.17 -26.13
CA ALA A 371 39.03 13.91 -25.32
C ALA A 371 39.93 12.96 -24.48
N PRO A 372 41.20 13.30 -24.20
CA PRO A 372 42.12 12.41 -23.47
C PRO A 372 41.63 11.97 -22.08
N GLN A 373 40.80 12.80 -21.44
CA GLN A 373 40.19 12.53 -20.13
C GLN A 373 38.78 11.94 -20.23
N SER A 374 38.25 11.73 -21.43
CA SER A 374 36.94 11.12 -21.64
C SER A 374 36.95 9.66 -21.19
N GLN A 375 35.80 9.15 -20.72
CA GLN A 375 35.64 7.74 -20.37
C GLN A 375 35.41 6.83 -21.58
N ARG A 376 35.21 7.40 -22.78
CA ARG A 376 35.07 6.69 -24.05
C ARG A 376 36.26 6.96 -24.97
N ARG A 377 36.53 6.04 -25.90
CA ARG A 377 37.63 6.14 -26.88
C ARG A 377 37.25 7.01 -28.09
N TYR A 378 36.02 6.91 -28.56
CA TYR A 378 35.51 7.63 -29.72
C TYR A 378 34.19 8.33 -29.39
N GLU A 379 33.98 9.53 -29.92
CA GLU A 379 32.69 10.23 -29.87
C GLU A 379 31.71 9.60 -30.86
N TYR A 380 32.21 9.32 -32.06
CA TYR A 380 31.53 8.55 -33.08
C TYR A 380 32.52 7.91 -34.05
N ILE A 381 32.04 6.90 -34.76
CA ILE A 381 32.67 6.26 -35.92
C ILE A 381 31.63 6.26 -37.03
N GLU A 382 31.97 6.78 -38.19
CA GLU A 382 31.14 6.79 -39.37
C GLU A 382 31.76 5.88 -40.43
N TYR A 383 31.01 4.91 -40.91
CA TYR A 383 31.42 3.98 -41.97
C TYR A 383 30.96 4.50 -43.33
N GLU A 384 31.66 4.11 -44.40
CA GLU A 384 31.35 4.55 -45.77
C GLU A 384 29.94 4.17 -46.23
N ASN A 385 29.42 3.02 -45.80
CA ASN A 385 28.04 2.60 -46.02
C ASN A 385 26.97 3.46 -45.32
N GLY A 386 27.36 4.52 -44.61
CA GLY A 386 26.48 5.46 -43.91
C GLY A 386 26.10 5.03 -42.49
N MET A 387 26.55 3.85 -42.02
CA MET A 387 26.37 3.44 -40.63
C MET A 387 27.18 4.35 -39.71
N VAL A 388 26.57 4.80 -38.61
CA VAL A 388 27.26 5.58 -37.58
C VAL A 388 27.13 4.88 -36.23
N ARG A 389 28.25 4.64 -35.55
CA ARG A 389 28.29 4.24 -34.14
C ARG A 389 28.61 5.46 -33.28
N GLY A 390 27.80 5.73 -32.26
CA GLY A 390 27.94 6.91 -31.40
C GLY A 390 27.05 8.07 -31.86
N ARG A 391 27.34 9.30 -31.41
CA ARG A 391 26.56 10.50 -31.75
C ARG A 391 27.38 11.39 -32.68
N LYS A 392 27.05 11.38 -33.96
CA LYS A 392 27.71 12.23 -34.96
C LYS A 392 27.46 13.71 -34.63
N GLY A 393 28.54 14.46 -34.51
CA GLY A 393 28.52 15.87 -34.19
C GLY A 393 29.86 16.52 -34.50
N TYR A 394 30.07 17.72 -33.97
CA TYR A 394 31.34 18.42 -34.11
C TYR A 394 32.48 17.62 -33.48
N CYS A 395 33.50 17.28 -34.27
CA CYS A 395 34.67 16.55 -33.79
C CYS A 395 35.81 17.51 -33.42
N ALA A 396 35.89 17.87 -32.15
CA ALA A 396 36.85 18.86 -31.64
C ALA A 396 38.33 18.48 -31.90
N ARG A 397 38.64 17.18 -32.00
CA ARG A 397 40.00 16.68 -32.23
C ARG A 397 40.32 16.38 -33.70
N GLY A 398 39.38 16.66 -34.59
CA GLY A 398 39.44 16.27 -36.00
C GLY A 398 39.07 14.80 -36.19
N ALA A 399 38.25 14.53 -37.21
CA ALA A 399 37.98 13.17 -37.64
C ALA A 399 39.16 12.66 -38.49
N THR A 400 39.60 11.43 -38.23
CA THR A 400 40.64 10.77 -39.02
C THR A 400 39.97 9.74 -39.93
N LYS A 401 40.18 9.84 -41.24
CA LYS A 401 39.78 8.79 -42.17
C LYS A 401 40.81 7.66 -42.11
N VAL A 402 40.33 6.43 -42.01
CA VAL A 402 41.15 5.23 -42.15
C VAL A 402 40.58 4.38 -43.27
N ASP A 403 41.47 3.87 -44.11
CA ASP A 403 41.14 3.12 -45.31
C ASP A 403 41.81 1.75 -45.25
N SER A 404 41.14 0.73 -45.76
CA SER A 404 41.74 -0.60 -45.97
C SER A 404 42.66 -0.57 -47.19
N TRP A 405 43.67 -1.45 -47.23
CA TRP A 405 44.62 -1.44 -48.35
C TRP A 405 45.10 -2.83 -48.75
N TRP A 406 45.55 -2.93 -50.00
CA TRP A 406 46.19 -4.14 -50.50
C TRP A 406 47.68 -4.15 -50.15
N ARG A 407 48.13 -5.24 -49.53
CA ARG A 407 49.53 -5.55 -49.31
C ARG A 407 49.91 -6.70 -50.21
N TRP A 408 50.61 -6.37 -51.30
CA TRP A 408 50.87 -7.29 -52.41
C TRP A 408 49.55 -7.73 -53.06
N ILE A 409 49.59 -8.67 -54.00
CA ILE A 409 48.42 -9.04 -54.83
C ILE A 409 47.37 -9.87 -54.04
N PHE A 410 47.75 -10.53 -52.94
CA PHE A 410 46.90 -11.55 -52.31
C PHE A 410 46.39 -11.20 -50.90
N TRP A 411 46.91 -10.14 -50.27
CA TRP A 411 46.52 -9.81 -48.89
C TRP A 411 45.86 -8.44 -48.84
N HIS A 412 44.65 -8.39 -48.32
CA HIS A 412 43.93 -7.16 -48.04
C HIS A 412 43.98 -6.92 -46.54
N CYS A 413 44.48 -5.76 -46.13
CA CYS A 413 44.58 -5.37 -44.73
C CYS A 413 43.40 -4.48 -44.39
N SER A 414 42.52 -4.96 -43.52
CA SER A 414 41.33 -4.24 -43.10
C SER A 414 41.40 -3.74 -41.66
N TYR A 415 40.72 -2.62 -41.40
CA TYR A 415 40.48 -2.15 -40.04
C TYR A 415 39.27 -2.88 -39.45
N CYS A 416 39.48 -3.48 -38.30
CA CYS A 416 38.47 -4.23 -37.55
C CYS A 416 37.94 -3.38 -36.41
N PHE A 417 36.63 -3.49 -36.17
CA PHE A 417 36.04 -3.01 -34.92
C PHE A 417 36.04 -4.16 -33.92
N CYS A 418 36.70 -3.99 -32.78
CA CYS A 418 36.85 -5.01 -31.76
C CYS A 418 36.43 -4.50 -30.38
N VAL A 419 36.40 -5.39 -29.39
CA VAL A 419 36.25 -5.05 -27.98
C VAL A 419 37.60 -5.14 -27.28
N CYS A 420 38.12 -4.03 -26.78
CA CYS A 420 39.29 -4.00 -25.90
C CYS A 420 38.83 -4.16 -24.45
N ASP A 421 39.25 -5.26 -23.82
CA ASP A 421 39.33 -5.41 -22.36
C ASP A 421 40.54 -4.62 -21.88
N ASP A 422 40.33 -3.37 -21.47
CA ASP A 422 41.41 -2.48 -21.09
C ASP A 422 41.91 -2.83 -19.68
N ASN A 423 43.22 -3.09 -19.56
CA ASN A 423 43.88 -3.32 -18.26
C ASN A 423 44.69 -2.10 -17.81
N GLY A 424 44.39 -0.92 -18.36
CA GLY A 424 45.03 0.33 -17.95
C GLY A 424 44.63 0.80 -16.55
N PRO A 425 45.37 1.76 -15.97
CA PRO A 425 45.12 2.30 -14.62
C PRO A 425 43.81 3.08 -14.48
N ARG A 426 43.06 3.27 -15.58
CA ARG A 426 41.76 3.96 -15.61
C ARG A 426 40.60 3.00 -15.90
N SER A 427 40.83 1.70 -15.78
CA SER A 427 39.84 0.65 -16.00
C SER A 427 39.36 0.12 -14.64
N ASP A 428 38.06 0.17 -14.41
CA ASP A 428 37.47 -0.37 -13.20
C ASP A 428 37.36 -1.89 -13.29
N ARG A 429 38.19 -2.61 -12.51
CA ARG A 429 38.30 -4.08 -12.60
C ARG A 429 37.85 -4.83 -11.34
N PHE A 430 37.67 -4.13 -10.23
CA PHE A 430 37.35 -4.75 -8.95
C PHE A 430 36.02 -4.21 -8.44
N VAL A 431 35.13 -5.13 -8.10
CA VAL A 431 33.82 -4.82 -7.55
C VAL A 431 33.65 -5.64 -6.29
N SER A 432 33.26 -4.98 -5.20
CA SER A 432 32.80 -5.68 -4.01
C SER A 432 31.29 -5.83 -4.11
N LEU A 433 30.81 -7.08 -4.18
CA LEU A 433 29.39 -7.41 -4.09
C LEU A 433 28.98 -7.75 -2.65
N ARG A 434 29.74 -7.24 -1.67
CA ARG A 434 29.39 -7.44 -0.26
C ARG A 434 28.05 -6.77 0.01
N GLU A 435 27.10 -7.56 0.47
CA GLU A 435 25.78 -7.06 0.84
C GLU A 435 25.90 -6.00 1.95
N ALA A 436 25.16 -4.90 1.78
CA ALA A 436 24.96 -3.91 2.82
C ALA A 436 23.67 -4.27 3.58
N VAL A 437 23.81 -5.07 4.64
CA VAL A 437 22.70 -5.58 5.44
C VAL A 437 22.66 -4.87 6.78
N SER A 438 21.48 -4.44 7.21
CA SER A 438 21.23 -3.93 8.56
C SER A 438 21.13 -5.09 9.56
N ASP A 439 21.69 -4.93 10.76
CA ASP A 439 21.59 -5.95 11.81
C ASP A 439 20.22 -5.86 12.50
N ILE A 440 19.27 -6.61 11.93
CA ILE A 440 17.90 -6.73 12.43
C ILE A 440 17.82 -7.34 13.84
N ALA A 441 18.77 -8.21 14.22
CA ALA A 441 18.76 -8.84 15.55
C ALA A 441 19.13 -7.85 16.66
N GLN A 442 19.95 -6.85 16.32
CA GLN A 442 20.35 -5.78 17.24
C GLN A 442 19.62 -4.45 16.99
N ASN A 443 18.64 -4.42 16.08
CA ASN A 443 17.91 -3.22 15.67
C ASN A 443 18.84 -2.07 15.24
N LYS A 444 19.88 -2.40 14.47
CA LYS A 444 20.84 -1.42 13.91
C LYS A 444 20.61 -1.30 12.42
N VAL A 445 20.45 -0.06 11.94
CA VAL A 445 20.27 0.28 10.52
C VAL A 445 21.62 0.40 9.82
#